data_AF-A0A1V5KQQ6-F1
#
_entry.id   AF-A0A1V5KQQ6-F1
#
_cell.length_a   1.000
_cell.length_b   1.000
_cell.length_c   1.000
_cell.angle_alpha   90.00
_cell.angle_beta   90.00
_cell.angle_gamma   90.00
#
_symmetry.space_group_name_H-M   'P 1'
#
loop_
_entity.id
_entity.type
_entity.pdbx_description
1 polymer ?
#
loop_
_entity_poly.entity_id
_entity_poly.type
_entity_poly.pdbx_seq_one_letter_code
_entity_poly.pdbx_strand_id
1 'polypeptide(L)'
;MMAMRVCKIGLAALLLYALPGWAQFEGRLDAVIIKGDKLSAYGGQELKYIKVFRYDAKQHAWRIIPSQIDDCDERYYYPSHEVTPKNLTARDELLFMARDAGDFASVNEWIPYPGSHDLPRYQIELTDSIGQRRYLYAYFVPDEGVQEDPTDYMRYRPVVGSAPDSVISKYYILSYNPEGLWYSISIPVAENGNDQNFFDRLKIRMQADVSTPMGTFNDNLLTEDSFKKMVNRDISMVRSG
;
A
#
# COMPACT_ATOMS: atom_id res chain seq x y z
N MET A 1 38.41 12.69 22.78
CA MET A 1 37.17 13.28 22.23
C MET A 1 37.10 12.87 20.76
N MET A 2 36.42 11.75 20.47
CA MET A 2 36.50 11.06 19.18
C MET A 2 35.26 11.44 18.36
N ALA A 3 35.49 12.07 17.21
CA ALA A 3 34.42 12.54 16.32
C ALA A 3 33.74 11.34 15.64
N MET A 4 32.52 11.03 16.09
CA MET A 4 31.66 10.04 15.49
C MET A 4 31.14 10.60 14.15
N ARG A 5 31.78 10.22 13.04
CA ARG A 5 31.27 10.53 11.71
C ARG A 5 30.14 9.56 11.39
N VAL A 6 28.92 10.09 11.41
CA VAL A 6 27.69 9.39 11.01
C VAL A 6 27.81 9.00 9.54
N CYS A 7 27.84 7.70 9.28
CA CYS A 7 27.80 7.13 7.94
C CYS A 7 26.43 7.42 7.33
N LYS A 8 26.41 8.20 6.25
CA LYS A 8 25.19 8.50 5.50
C LYS A 8 24.85 7.29 4.65
N ILE A 9 23.90 6.47 5.12
CA ILE A 9 23.26 5.45 4.30
C ILE A 9 22.45 6.19 3.24
N GLY A 10 22.99 6.23 2.02
CA GLY A 10 22.24 6.67 0.85
C GLY A 10 21.25 5.58 0.47
N LEU A 11 20.05 5.62 1.06
CA LEU A 11 18.92 4.87 0.55
C LEU A 11 18.62 5.43 -0.85
N ALA A 12 18.95 4.67 -1.89
CA ALA A 12 18.45 4.95 -3.22
C ALA A 12 16.94 4.66 -3.19
N ALA A 13 16.16 5.67 -2.80
CA ALA A 13 14.73 5.68 -2.99
C ALA A 13 14.50 5.52 -4.49
N LEU A 14 14.03 4.33 -4.88
CA LEU A 14 13.56 4.07 -6.22
C LEU A 14 12.24 4.84 -6.34
N LEU A 15 12.34 6.13 -6.63
CA LEU A 15 11.25 6.92 -7.17
C LEU A 15 10.86 6.24 -8.48
N LEU A 16 9.88 5.34 -8.38
CA LEU A 16 8.97 5.05 -9.47
C LEU A 16 8.34 6.38 -9.85
N TYR A 17 9.04 7.15 -10.68
CA TYR A 17 8.39 8.10 -11.55
C TYR A 17 7.48 7.26 -12.42
N ALA A 18 6.23 7.11 -11.95
CA ALA A 18 5.11 7.09 -12.86
C ALA A 18 5.35 8.29 -13.78
N LEU A 19 5.80 8.02 -15.01
CA LEU A 19 5.69 8.99 -16.08
C LEU A 19 4.26 9.54 -15.96
N PRO A 20 4.04 10.86 -16.03
CA PRO A 20 2.69 11.40 -16.16
C PRO A 20 2.19 10.94 -17.53
N GLY A 21 1.77 9.67 -17.59
CA GLY A 21 0.90 9.17 -18.61
C GLY A 21 -0.32 10.06 -18.54
N TRP A 22 -0.83 10.39 -19.71
CA TRP A 22 -2.10 11.03 -19.93
C TRP A 22 -3.22 10.04 -19.57
N ALA A 23 -3.08 9.39 -18.42
CA ALA A 23 -4.01 8.42 -17.92
C ALA A 23 -5.15 9.23 -17.32
N GLN A 24 -6.22 9.31 -18.09
CA GLN A 24 -7.55 9.57 -17.54
C GLN A 24 -7.76 8.68 -16.31
N PHE A 25 -8.53 9.14 -15.32
CA PHE A 25 -8.77 8.44 -14.05
C PHE A 25 -8.98 6.92 -14.19
N GLU A 26 -9.63 6.46 -15.25
CA GLU A 26 -9.91 5.04 -15.55
C GLU A 26 -8.68 4.12 -15.57
N GLY A 27 -7.49 4.64 -15.90
CA GLY A 27 -6.24 3.87 -15.98
C GLY A 27 -5.31 4.01 -14.77
N ARG A 28 -5.64 4.85 -13.78
CA ARG A 28 -4.75 5.18 -12.66
C ARG A 28 -5.08 4.36 -11.42
N LEU A 29 -4.15 3.55 -10.94
CA LEU A 29 -4.23 2.98 -9.59
C LEU A 29 -3.58 3.91 -8.57
N ASP A 30 -4.18 5.09 -8.40
CA ASP A 30 -3.73 6.03 -7.38
C ASP A 30 -4.63 5.89 -6.16
N ALA A 31 -4.03 5.44 -5.04
CA ALA A 31 -4.70 5.48 -3.75
C ALA A 31 -4.81 6.94 -3.29
N VAL A 32 -6.00 7.32 -2.85
CA VAL A 32 -6.27 8.61 -2.22
C VAL A 32 -6.51 8.35 -0.75
N ILE A 33 -5.87 9.16 0.08
CA ILE A 33 -5.92 9.05 1.53
C ILE A 33 -6.51 10.35 2.10
N ILE A 34 -7.57 10.22 2.88
CA ILE A 34 -8.19 11.33 3.60
C ILE A 34 -8.12 11.05 5.10
N LYS A 35 -7.59 12.00 5.85
CA LYS A 35 -7.53 11.91 7.31
C LYS A 35 -8.92 12.06 7.93
N GLY A 36 -9.18 11.31 9.00
CA GLY A 36 -10.45 11.30 9.74
C GLY A 36 -10.80 12.66 10.33
N ASP A 37 -9.82 13.54 10.58
CA ASP A 37 -10.04 14.93 10.97
C ASP A 37 -10.87 15.72 9.93
N LYS A 38 -10.78 15.36 8.64
CA LYS A 38 -11.60 15.95 7.56
C LYS A 38 -13.02 15.41 7.52
N LEU A 39 -13.29 14.32 8.22
CA LEU A 39 -14.58 13.67 8.32
C LEU A 39 -15.23 13.91 9.69
N SER A 40 -14.97 15.07 10.31
CA SER A 40 -15.34 15.37 11.70
C SER A 40 -16.83 15.20 12.05
N ALA A 41 -17.76 15.44 11.12
CA ALA A 41 -19.18 15.17 11.31
C ALA A 41 -19.52 13.67 11.50
N TYR A 42 -18.62 12.76 11.15
CA TYR A 42 -18.71 11.32 11.42
C TYR A 42 -17.90 10.90 12.65
N GLY A 43 -17.29 11.84 13.37
CA GLY A 43 -16.48 11.54 14.55
C GLY A 43 -17.27 10.73 15.58
N GLY A 44 -16.68 9.62 16.03
CA GLY A 44 -17.31 8.71 16.99
C GLY A 44 -18.36 7.76 16.41
N GLN A 45 -18.70 7.87 15.12
CA GLN A 45 -19.59 6.92 14.44
C GLN A 45 -18.87 5.61 14.14
N GLU A 46 -19.60 4.50 14.10
CA GLU A 46 -19.02 3.20 13.77
C GLU A 46 -18.48 3.16 12.33
N LEU A 47 -17.23 2.72 12.18
CA LEU A 47 -16.51 2.66 10.91
C LEU A 47 -17.27 1.86 9.84
N LYS A 48 -17.92 0.75 10.25
CA LYS A 48 -18.65 -0.15 9.34
C LYS A 48 -19.81 0.53 8.60
N TYR A 49 -20.33 1.65 9.11
CA TYR A 49 -21.43 2.39 8.49
C TYR A 49 -20.95 3.56 7.64
N ILE A 50 -19.65 3.89 7.64
CA ILE A 50 -19.11 4.91 6.75
C ILE A 50 -18.79 4.24 5.42
N LYS A 51 -19.54 4.62 4.38
CA LYS A 51 -19.43 4.04 3.04
C LYS A 51 -19.12 5.13 2.01
N VAL A 52 -18.36 4.76 0.99
CA VAL A 52 -18.01 5.67 -0.11
C VAL A 52 -18.73 5.25 -1.38
N PHE A 53 -19.32 6.22 -2.06
CA PHE A 53 -20.07 6.03 -3.29
C PHE A 53 -19.54 6.91 -4.41
N ARG A 54 -19.81 6.47 -5.63
CA ARG A 54 -19.77 7.29 -6.84
C ARG A 54 -21.17 7.48 -7.39
N TYR A 55 -21.37 8.61 -8.07
CA TYR A 55 -22.59 8.90 -8.79
C TYR A 55 -22.38 8.72 -10.29
N ASP A 56 -23.34 8.09 -10.97
CA ASP A 56 -23.43 8.01 -12.42
C ASP A 56 -24.55 8.95 -12.89
N ALA A 57 -24.17 10.08 -13.47
CA ALA A 57 -25.13 11.11 -13.87
C ALA A 57 -25.98 10.71 -15.08
N LYS A 58 -25.53 9.75 -15.89
CA LYS A 58 -26.31 9.25 -17.04
C LYS A 58 -27.41 8.30 -16.60
N GLN A 59 -27.16 7.53 -15.56
CA GLN A 59 -28.09 6.54 -15.03
C GLN A 59 -28.91 7.07 -13.84
N HIS A 60 -28.58 8.24 -13.32
CA HIS A 60 -29.11 8.76 -12.05
C HIS A 60 -28.99 7.72 -10.93
N ALA A 61 -27.82 7.10 -10.85
CA ALA A 61 -27.60 5.95 -9.99
C ALA A 61 -26.37 6.14 -9.10
N TRP A 62 -26.50 5.67 -7.86
CA TRP A 62 -25.41 5.59 -6.90
C TRP A 62 -24.82 4.18 -6.92
N ARG A 63 -23.49 4.10 -6.84
CA ARG A 63 -22.79 2.83 -6.70
C ARG A 63 -21.78 2.96 -5.57
N ILE A 64 -21.81 2.02 -4.64
CA ILE A 64 -20.76 1.90 -3.63
C ILE A 64 -19.44 1.60 -4.34
N ILE A 65 -18.33 2.03 -3.75
CA ILE A 65 -16.98 1.75 -4.28
C ILE A 65 -16.14 1.06 -3.19
N PRO A 66 -15.12 0.29 -3.58
CA PRO A 66 -14.17 -0.25 -2.62
C PRO A 66 -13.47 0.88 -1.87
N SER A 67 -13.52 0.83 -0.55
CA SER A 67 -12.84 1.77 0.34
C SER A 67 -12.49 1.08 1.66
N GLN A 68 -11.48 1.62 2.35
CA GLN A 68 -11.01 1.11 3.63
C GLN A 68 -10.87 2.27 4.61
N ILE A 69 -11.12 2.01 5.88
CA ILE A 69 -10.78 2.96 6.95
C ILE A 69 -9.78 2.26 7.85
N ASP A 70 -8.54 2.74 7.81
CA ASP A 70 -7.43 2.16 8.53
C ASP A 70 -7.11 3.01 9.77
N ASP A 71 -6.91 2.33 10.89
CA ASP A 71 -6.41 2.95 12.11
C ASP A 71 -4.91 3.19 11.96
N CYS A 72 -4.52 4.44 12.16
CA CYS A 72 -3.13 4.88 12.05
C CYS A 72 -2.73 5.54 13.36
N ASP A 73 -1.62 5.07 13.95
CA ASP A 73 -0.97 5.78 15.05
C ASP A 73 0.23 6.58 14.54
N GLU A 74 0.80 7.46 15.36
CA GLU A 74 1.91 8.36 15.01
C GLU A 74 3.14 7.66 14.37
N ARG A 75 3.23 6.33 14.48
CA ARG A 75 4.35 5.53 13.96
C ARG A 75 3.96 4.34 13.08
N TYR A 76 2.71 3.87 13.10
CA TYR A 76 2.36 2.57 12.52
C TYR A 76 0.96 2.54 11.90
N TYR A 77 0.85 1.88 10.75
CA TYR A 77 -0.39 1.54 10.04
C TYR A 77 -1.09 0.28 10.59
N TYR A 78 -0.46 -0.39 11.54
CA TYR A 78 -1.01 -1.55 12.27
C TYR A 78 -0.64 -1.40 13.73
N PRO A 79 -1.22 -0.42 14.45
CA PRO A 79 -0.97 -0.29 15.86
C PRO A 79 -1.40 -1.57 16.58
N SER A 80 -0.56 -2.08 17.48
CA SER A 80 -0.86 -3.28 18.27
C SER A 80 -1.87 -2.93 19.36
N HIS A 81 -3.12 -2.73 18.97
CA HIS A 81 -4.22 -2.61 19.90
C HIS A 81 -4.73 -3.99 20.29
N GLU A 82 -4.95 -4.23 21.58
CA GLU A 82 -5.65 -5.44 22.05
C GLU A 82 -7.10 -5.47 21.52
N VAL A 83 -7.68 -4.30 21.25
CA VAL A 83 -9.01 -4.12 20.67
C VAL A 83 -8.95 -3.07 19.58
N THR A 84 -9.28 -3.47 18.35
CA THR A 84 -9.38 -2.54 17.22
C THR A 84 -10.48 -1.51 17.48
N PRO A 85 -10.21 -0.20 17.32
CA PRO A 85 -11.23 0.82 17.43
C PRO A 85 -12.37 0.55 16.44
N LYS A 86 -13.61 0.65 16.91
CA LYS A 86 -14.80 0.47 16.07
C LYS A 86 -15.34 1.77 15.51
N ASN A 87 -14.88 2.90 16.04
CA ASN A 87 -15.45 4.22 15.77
C ASN A 87 -14.41 5.11 15.10
N LEU A 88 -14.87 6.01 14.23
CA LEU A 88 -14.02 6.97 13.54
C LEU A 88 -13.33 7.91 14.52
N THR A 89 -12.01 8.00 14.42
CA THR A 89 -11.15 8.96 15.10
C THR A 89 -10.50 9.92 14.12
N ALA A 90 -9.91 11.00 14.63
CA ALA A 90 -9.18 11.97 13.79
C ALA A 90 -7.89 11.40 13.17
N ARG A 91 -7.37 10.29 13.72
CA ARG A 91 -6.12 9.68 13.25
C ARG A 91 -6.34 8.69 12.10
N ASP A 92 -7.54 8.14 12.03
CA ASP A 92 -7.93 7.16 11.02
C ASP A 92 -7.75 7.74 9.61
N GLU A 93 -7.53 6.86 8.65
CA GLU A 93 -7.38 7.21 7.25
C GLU A 93 -8.45 6.53 6.43
N LEU A 94 -9.24 7.29 5.66
CA LEU A 94 -10.12 6.78 4.63
C LEU A 94 -9.31 6.63 3.33
N LEU A 95 -9.25 5.42 2.81
CA LEU A 95 -8.56 5.04 1.59
C LEU A 95 -9.53 4.57 0.52
N PHE A 96 -9.30 4.99 -0.71
CA PHE A 96 -10.02 4.54 -1.91
C PHE A 96 -9.18 4.79 -3.15
N MET A 97 -9.58 4.22 -4.29
CA MET A 97 -8.87 4.43 -5.55
C MET A 97 -9.45 5.61 -6.33
N ALA A 98 -8.60 6.51 -6.82
CA ALA A 98 -9.01 7.68 -7.60
C ALA A 98 -9.84 7.31 -8.84
N ARG A 99 -9.54 6.16 -9.47
CA ARG A 99 -10.25 5.65 -10.65
C ARG A 99 -11.73 5.35 -10.42
N ASP A 100 -12.13 5.14 -9.16
CA ASP A 100 -13.51 4.82 -8.81
C ASP A 100 -14.38 6.07 -8.72
N ALA A 101 -13.79 7.26 -8.85
CA ALA A 101 -14.54 8.50 -8.84
C ALA A 101 -15.49 8.60 -10.04
N GLY A 102 -16.69 9.10 -9.75
CA GLY A 102 -17.77 9.26 -10.73
C GLY A 102 -18.00 10.71 -11.10
N ASP A 103 -19.26 11.01 -11.40
CA ASP A 103 -19.73 12.31 -11.85
C ASP A 103 -20.16 13.20 -10.66
N PHE A 104 -20.37 14.48 -10.97
CA PHE A 104 -20.94 15.42 -10.03
C PHE A 104 -22.42 15.08 -9.76
N ALA A 105 -22.79 15.00 -8.48
CA ALA A 105 -24.14 14.78 -8.00
C ALA A 105 -24.69 16.10 -7.47
N SER A 106 -25.88 16.49 -7.93
CA SER A 106 -26.49 17.72 -7.45
C SER A 106 -26.87 17.62 -5.96
N VAL A 107 -27.21 18.75 -5.34
CA VAL A 107 -27.68 18.80 -3.96
C VAL A 107 -28.93 17.94 -3.72
N ASN A 108 -29.74 17.72 -4.75
CA ASN A 108 -30.98 16.93 -4.68
C ASN A 108 -30.75 15.43 -4.95
N GLU A 109 -29.60 15.06 -5.50
CA GLU A 109 -29.24 13.66 -5.71
C GLU A 109 -28.73 13.10 -4.38
N TRP A 110 -29.37 12.05 -3.86
CA TRP A 110 -29.00 11.43 -2.59
C TRP A 110 -29.08 9.91 -2.68
N ILE A 111 -28.29 9.22 -1.86
CA ILE A 111 -28.30 7.76 -1.84
C ILE A 111 -29.64 7.25 -1.28
N PRO A 112 -30.22 6.17 -1.81
CA PRO A 112 -31.55 5.71 -1.42
C PRO A 112 -31.55 4.84 -0.14
N TYR A 113 -30.55 5.01 0.75
CA TYR A 113 -30.44 4.20 1.96
C TYR A 113 -31.07 4.89 3.17
N PRO A 114 -31.83 4.18 4.03
CA PRO A 114 -32.36 4.73 5.27
C PRO A 114 -31.27 5.31 6.16
N GLY A 115 -31.57 6.42 6.84
CA GLY A 115 -30.66 7.10 7.75
C GLY A 115 -29.49 7.85 7.08
N SER A 116 -29.33 7.74 5.75
CA SER A 116 -28.25 8.44 5.03
C SER A 116 -28.36 9.97 5.08
N HIS A 117 -29.54 10.50 5.41
CA HIS A 117 -29.79 11.93 5.60
C HIS A 117 -29.52 12.41 7.03
N ASP A 118 -29.28 11.50 7.97
CA ASP A 118 -29.13 11.83 9.39
C ASP A 118 -27.81 12.57 9.66
N LEU A 119 -26.83 12.37 8.77
CA LEU A 119 -25.54 13.02 8.79
C LEU A 119 -25.22 13.65 7.43
N PRO A 120 -24.36 14.69 7.39
CA PRO A 120 -24.01 15.33 6.13
C PRO A 120 -23.27 14.38 5.19
N ARG A 121 -23.47 14.57 3.90
CA ARG A 121 -22.63 14.01 2.83
C ARG A 121 -21.29 14.74 2.80
N TYR A 122 -20.19 14.01 2.70
CA TYR A 122 -18.93 14.59 2.22
C TYR A 122 -18.80 14.42 0.71
N GLN A 123 -18.65 15.52 -0.01
CA GLN A 123 -18.26 15.50 -1.42
C GLN A 123 -16.74 15.66 -1.51
N ILE A 124 -16.09 14.69 -2.13
CA ILE A 124 -14.66 14.65 -2.35
C ILE A 124 -14.42 14.93 -3.83
N GLU A 125 -13.85 16.10 -4.12
CA GLU A 125 -13.45 16.47 -5.49
C GLU A 125 -12.00 16.03 -5.74
N LEU A 126 -11.80 15.22 -6.76
CA LEU A 126 -10.50 14.85 -7.27
C LEU A 126 -10.22 15.67 -8.53
N THR A 127 -9.04 16.29 -8.59
CA THR A 127 -8.56 17.02 -9.77
C THR A 127 -7.25 16.42 -10.22
N ASP A 128 -7.15 16.04 -11.50
CA ASP A 128 -5.90 15.55 -12.07
C ASP A 128 -4.98 16.70 -12.55
N SER A 129 -3.79 16.35 -13.06
CA SER A 129 -2.80 17.34 -13.51
C SER A 129 -3.21 18.11 -14.77
N ILE A 130 -4.27 17.68 -15.48
CA ILE A 130 -4.81 18.37 -16.66
C ILE A 130 -6.12 19.11 -16.34
N GLY A 131 -6.53 19.13 -15.06
CA GLY A 131 -7.70 19.85 -14.58
C GLY A 131 -9.02 19.09 -14.71
N GLN A 132 -9.02 17.81 -15.08
CA GLN A 132 -10.23 17.00 -15.08
C GLN A 132 -10.69 16.77 -13.63
N ARG A 133 -11.99 16.98 -13.40
CA ARG A 133 -12.62 16.77 -12.09
C ARG A 133 -13.44 15.49 -12.07
N ARG A 134 -13.34 14.76 -10.96
CA ARG A 134 -14.16 13.60 -10.63
C ARG A 134 -14.57 13.66 -9.17
N TYR A 135 -15.64 12.95 -8.83
CA TYR A 135 -16.25 13.09 -7.50
C TYR A 135 -16.54 11.76 -6.84
N LEU A 136 -16.35 11.75 -5.53
CA LEU A 136 -16.71 10.67 -4.63
C LEU A 136 -17.50 11.25 -3.46
N TYR A 137 -18.27 10.39 -2.82
CA TYR A 137 -19.18 10.81 -1.77
C TYR A 137 -19.13 9.85 -0.60
N ALA A 138 -18.67 10.34 0.55
CA ALA A 138 -18.78 9.58 1.77
C ALA A 138 -20.14 9.86 2.42
N TYR A 139 -20.75 8.79 2.92
CA TYR A 139 -22.02 8.80 3.63
C TYR A 139 -21.93 7.93 4.88
N PHE A 140 -22.71 8.30 5.90
CA PHE A 140 -23.04 7.39 6.97
C PHE A 140 -24.31 6.62 6.59
N VAL A 141 -24.23 5.29 6.60
CA VAL A 141 -25.29 4.38 6.17
C VAL A 141 -25.47 3.31 7.25
N PRO A 142 -26.41 3.48 8.20
CA PRO A 142 -26.65 2.55 9.29
C PRO A 142 -27.36 1.25 8.86
N ASP A 143 -27.58 1.05 7.56
CA ASP A 143 -28.21 -0.13 6.98
C ASP A 143 -27.16 -1.25 6.77
N GLU A 144 -27.32 -2.37 7.49
CA GLU A 144 -26.45 -3.53 7.36
C GLU A 144 -26.73 -4.36 6.10
N GLY A 145 -27.82 -4.08 5.37
CA GLY A 145 -28.19 -4.73 4.12
C GLY A 145 -27.57 -4.13 2.86
N VAL A 146 -26.71 -3.10 3.00
CA VAL A 146 -26.03 -2.47 1.86
C VAL A 146 -25.13 -3.49 1.18
N GLN A 147 -25.41 -3.75 -0.09
CA GLN A 147 -24.56 -4.61 -0.91
C GLN A 147 -23.24 -3.89 -1.22
N GLU A 148 -22.14 -4.46 -0.77
CA GLU A 148 -20.78 -3.98 -1.06
C GLU A 148 -20.37 -4.21 -2.53
N ASP A 149 -19.42 -3.40 -3.00
CA ASP A 149 -18.78 -3.65 -4.29
C ASP A 149 -17.81 -4.85 -4.13
N PRO A 150 -17.96 -5.94 -4.90
CA PRO A 150 -17.09 -7.11 -4.78
C PRO A 150 -15.70 -6.89 -5.40
N THR A 151 -15.44 -5.72 -5.99
CA THR A 151 -14.15 -5.39 -6.59
C THR A 151 -13.05 -5.40 -5.54
N ASP A 152 -12.11 -6.32 -5.72
CA ASP A 152 -10.91 -6.40 -4.92
C ASP A 152 -9.68 -6.08 -5.79
N TYR A 153 -8.86 -5.15 -5.32
CA TYR A 153 -7.64 -4.73 -6.00
C TYR A 153 -6.46 -5.65 -5.70
N MET A 154 -6.52 -6.41 -4.59
CA MET A 154 -5.40 -7.18 -4.08
C MET A 154 -5.87 -8.47 -3.42
N ARG A 155 -5.46 -9.61 -3.97
CA ARG A 155 -5.72 -10.92 -3.40
C ARG A 155 -4.48 -11.47 -2.68
N TYR A 156 -4.65 -11.85 -1.42
CA TYR A 156 -3.67 -12.64 -0.69
C TYR A 156 -3.79 -14.13 -1.04
N ARG A 157 -2.65 -14.81 -1.20
CA ARG A 157 -2.56 -16.25 -1.42
C ARG A 157 -1.55 -16.83 -0.42
N PRO A 158 -2.01 -17.56 0.61
CA PRO A 158 -1.13 -18.15 1.60
C PRO A 158 -0.23 -19.24 1.00
N VAL A 159 0.80 -19.64 1.74
CA VAL A 159 1.64 -20.81 1.43
C VAL A 159 0.78 -22.05 1.27
N VAL A 160 0.90 -22.74 0.13
CA VAL A 160 0.27 -24.05 -0.11
C VAL A 160 1.30 -24.98 -0.74
N GLY A 161 1.74 -26.00 0.01
CA GLY A 161 2.77 -26.92 -0.44
C GLY A 161 4.11 -26.20 -0.67
N SER A 162 4.60 -26.23 -1.90
CA SER A 162 5.82 -25.51 -2.32
C SER A 162 5.55 -24.11 -2.88
N ALA A 163 4.29 -23.69 -3.00
CA ALA A 163 3.96 -22.36 -3.49
C ALA A 163 4.25 -21.31 -2.40
N PRO A 164 4.98 -20.23 -2.71
CA PRO A 164 5.30 -19.20 -1.74
C PRO A 164 4.06 -18.40 -1.37
N ASP A 165 4.11 -17.81 -0.18
CA ASP A 165 3.14 -16.81 0.24
C ASP A 165 3.16 -15.62 -0.74
N SER A 166 2.01 -15.05 -1.09
CA SER A 166 1.96 -14.01 -2.13
C SER A 166 0.81 -13.02 -1.97
N VAL A 167 1.09 -11.78 -2.34
CA VAL A 167 0.12 -10.72 -2.58
C VAL A 167 0.04 -10.49 -4.09
N ILE A 168 -1.17 -10.63 -4.64
CA ILE A 168 -1.43 -10.60 -6.07
C ILE A 168 -2.36 -9.42 -6.36
N SER A 169 -1.90 -8.47 -7.15
CA SER A 169 -2.78 -7.49 -7.78
C SER A 169 -2.96 -7.82 -9.26
N LYS A 170 -3.71 -6.98 -9.98
CA LYS A 170 -3.74 -7.04 -11.44
C LYS A 170 -2.31 -6.88 -12.03
N TYR A 171 -1.55 -5.92 -11.52
CA TYR A 171 -0.30 -5.45 -12.17
C TYR A 171 0.97 -6.04 -11.60
N TYR A 172 0.94 -6.65 -10.41
CA TYR A 172 2.12 -7.26 -9.83
C TYR A 172 1.78 -8.46 -8.96
N ILE A 173 2.75 -9.34 -8.84
CA ILE A 173 2.77 -10.44 -7.89
C ILE A 173 3.98 -10.21 -6.98
N LEU A 174 3.74 -10.03 -5.69
CA LEU A 174 4.77 -9.97 -4.66
C LEU A 174 4.71 -11.27 -3.87
N SER A 175 5.82 -11.99 -3.77
CA SER A 175 5.92 -13.24 -3.03
C SER A 175 6.93 -13.12 -1.89
N TYR A 176 6.71 -13.89 -0.84
CA TYR A 176 7.52 -13.91 0.37
C TYR A 176 8.19 -15.28 0.56
N ASN A 177 9.37 -15.28 1.17
CA ASN A 177 10.01 -16.51 1.62
C ASN A 177 9.39 -16.99 2.95
N PRO A 178 9.75 -18.19 3.43
CA PRO A 178 9.26 -18.70 4.72
C PRO A 178 9.55 -17.80 5.92
N GLU A 179 10.57 -16.95 5.83
CA GLU A 179 10.95 -15.96 6.86
C GLU A 179 10.14 -14.65 6.77
N GLY A 180 9.22 -14.52 5.82
CA GLY A 180 8.37 -13.33 5.64
C GLY A 180 9.08 -12.16 4.93
N LEU A 181 10.27 -12.37 4.36
CA LEU A 181 10.97 -11.40 3.54
C LEU A 181 10.50 -11.48 2.08
N TRP A 182 10.51 -10.33 1.40
CA TRP A 182 10.23 -10.28 -0.03
C TRP A 182 11.21 -11.15 -0.80
N TYR A 183 10.67 -12.10 -1.55
CA TYR A 183 11.41 -13.09 -2.31
C TYR A 183 11.37 -12.81 -3.81
N SER A 184 10.19 -12.43 -4.30
CA SER A 184 9.98 -12.14 -5.71
C SER A 184 9.00 -11.00 -5.90
N ILE A 185 9.26 -10.11 -6.84
CA ILE A 185 8.25 -9.23 -7.40
C ILE A 185 8.29 -9.36 -8.92
N SER A 186 7.13 -9.57 -9.54
CA SER A 186 7.01 -9.68 -11.00
C SER A 186 5.77 -8.93 -11.51
N ILE A 187 5.81 -8.52 -12.78
CA ILE A 187 4.65 -7.99 -13.50
C ILE A 187 4.17 -9.11 -14.45
N PRO A 188 2.89 -9.52 -14.37
CA PRO A 188 2.33 -10.54 -15.24
C PRO A 188 2.46 -10.21 -16.73
N VAL A 189 2.71 -11.21 -17.58
CA VAL A 189 2.70 -11.02 -19.05
C VAL A 189 1.36 -10.45 -19.53
N ALA A 190 0.25 -10.81 -18.89
CA ALA A 190 -1.08 -10.28 -19.19
C ALA A 190 -1.20 -8.75 -19.02
N GLU A 191 -0.33 -8.14 -18.21
CA GLU A 191 -0.29 -6.69 -17.98
C GLU A 191 0.98 -6.05 -18.56
N ASN A 192 1.44 -6.55 -19.71
CA ASN A 192 2.65 -6.09 -20.41
C ASN A 192 3.96 -6.28 -19.63
N GLY A 193 3.96 -7.18 -18.65
CA GLY A 193 5.16 -7.61 -17.97
C GLY A 193 5.91 -8.72 -18.72
N ASN A 194 6.89 -9.30 -18.06
CA ASN A 194 7.65 -10.44 -18.56
C ASN A 194 7.74 -11.60 -17.55
N ASP A 195 6.97 -11.53 -16.46
CA ASP A 195 6.98 -12.50 -15.35
C ASP A 195 8.35 -12.74 -14.71
N GLN A 196 9.36 -11.92 -15.02
CA GLN A 196 10.69 -12.05 -14.43
C GLN A 196 10.74 -11.35 -13.08
N ASN A 197 11.37 -12.01 -12.10
CA ASN A 197 11.63 -11.43 -10.80
C ASN A 197 12.51 -10.17 -10.93
N PHE A 198 12.02 -9.03 -10.46
CA PHE A 198 12.81 -7.80 -10.42
C PHE A 198 13.93 -7.88 -9.39
N PHE A 199 13.76 -8.64 -8.30
CA PHE A 199 14.81 -8.75 -7.28
C PHE A 199 16.07 -9.44 -7.80
N ASP A 200 15.95 -10.39 -8.72
CA ASP A 200 17.10 -11.02 -9.40
C ASP A 200 17.95 -10.00 -10.17
N ARG A 201 17.34 -8.89 -10.61
CA ARG A 201 18.01 -7.78 -11.29
C ARG A 201 18.53 -6.70 -10.34
N LEU A 202 18.07 -6.67 -9.09
CA LEU A 202 18.56 -5.72 -8.10
C LEU A 202 19.91 -6.18 -7.56
N LYS A 203 20.98 -5.65 -8.16
CA LYS A 203 22.34 -5.84 -7.65
C LYS A 203 22.63 -4.88 -6.50
N ILE A 204 22.41 -5.33 -5.27
CA ILE A 204 22.88 -4.60 -4.08
C ILE A 204 24.39 -4.85 -3.93
N ARG A 205 25.17 -3.77 -3.76
CA ARG A 205 26.59 -3.85 -3.42
C ARG A 205 26.78 -3.25 -2.03
N MET A 206 27.23 -4.06 -1.08
CA MET A 206 27.64 -3.58 0.23
C MET A 206 29.16 -3.51 0.28
N GLN A 207 29.68 -2.37 0.74
CA GLN A 207 31.07 -2.20 1.13
C GLN A 207 31.08 -2.02 2.64
N ALA A 208 31.86 -2.86 3.33
CA ALA A 208 32.02 -2.78 4.77
C ALA A 208 33.51 -2.69 5.09
N ASP A 209 33.88 -1.67 5.85
CA ASP A 209 35.23 -1.53 6.39
C ASP A 209 35.28 -2.23 7.74
N VAL A 210 35.92 -3.39 7.78
CA VAL A 210 36.12 -4.13 9.03
C VAL A 210 37.48 -3.72 9.61
N SER A 211 37.43 -2.92 10.67
CA SER A 211 38.61 -2.58 11.47
C SER A 211 38.71 -3.54 12.66
N THR A 212 39.77 -4.34 12.68
CA THR A 212 40.12 -5.17 13.83
C THR A 212 41.36 -4.61 14.54
N PRO A 213 41.64 -5.00 15.80
CA PRO A 213 42.88 -4.61 16.48
C PRO A 213 44.17 -5.07 15.76
N MET A 214 44.07 -6.01 14.81
CA MET A 214 45.20 -6.49 14.01
C MET A 214 45.36 -5.79 12.65
N GLY A 215 44.50 -4.82 12.32
CA GLY A 215 44.57 -4.05 11.09
C GLY A 215 43.21 -3.83 10.42
N THR A 216 43.23 -2.97 9.40
CA THR A 216 42.08 -2.64 8.55
C THR A 216 42.19 -3.42 7.24
N PHE A 217 41.18 -4.22 6.93
CA PHE A 217 41.09 -4.91 5.63
C PHE A 217 40.24 -4.06 4.69
N ASN A 218 40.88 -3.42 3.70
CA ASN A 218 40.16 -2.67 2.67
C ASN A 218 39.88 -3.54 1.44
N ASP A 219 38.68 -3.35 0.91
CA ASP A 219 38.21 -3.73 -0.42
C ASP A 219 38.18 -5.21 -0.76
N ASN A 220 37.12 -5.88 -0.30
CA ASN A 220 36.48 -6.88 -1.12
C ASN A 220 35.03 -6.46 -1.37
N LEU A 221 34.69 -6.16 -2.62
CA LEU A 221 33.30 -6.11 -3.08
C LEU A 221 32.64 -7.44 -2.68
N LEU A 222 31.78 -7.40 -1.66
CA LEU A 222 30.99 -8.55 -1.26
C LEU A 222 29.94 -8.79 -2.35
N THR A 223 30.29 -9.66 -3.29
CA THR A 223 29.34 -10.35 -4.17
C THR A 223 28.69 -11.51 -3.44
N GLU A 224 27.53 -11.97 -3.90
CA GLU A 224 26.85 -13.15 -3.33
C GLU A 224 27.79 -14.38 -3.28
N ASP A 225 28.59 -14.58 -4.32
CA ASP A 225 29.59 -15.65 -4.40
C ASP A 225 30.73 -15.51 -3.39
N SER A 226 31.17 -14.28 -3.10
CA SER A 226 32.21 -14.05 -2.10
C SER A 226 31.66 -14.20 -0.69
N PHE A 227 30.39 -13.83 -0.45
CA PHE A 227 29.71 -14.08 0.82
C PHE A 227 29.58 -15.59 1.11
N LYS A 228 29.11 -16.38 0.13
CA LYS A 228 29.01 -17.85 0.25
C LYS A 228 30.38 -18.51 0.49
N LYS A 229 31.44 -18.02 -0.16
CA LYS A 229 32.81 -18.52 0.07
C LYS A 229 33.38 -18.13 1.44
N MET A 230 32.99 -16.99 1.98
CA MET A 230 33.45 -16.54 3.29
C MET A 230 32.81 -17.35 4.42
N VAL A 231 31.50 -17.59 4.36
CA VAL A 231 30.77 -18.43 5.32
C VAL A 231 31.28 -19.87 5.32
N ASN A 232 31.63 -20.43 4.16
CA ASN A 232 32.21 -21.79 4.08
C ASN A 232 33.66 -21.89 4.57
N ARG A 233 34.39 -20.78 4.68
CA ARG A 233 35.77 -20.77 5.18
C ARG A 233 35.87 -20.90 6.69
N ASP A 234 34.85 -20.42 7.43
CA ASP A 234 34.83 -20.48 8.89
C ASP A 234 34.36 -21.84 9.46
N ILE A 235 33.95 -22.78 8.59
CA ILE A 235 33.46 -24.12 9.00
C ILE A 235 34.54 -25.22 8.80
N SER A 236 35.79 -24.88 8.47
CA SER A 236 36.90 -25.84 8.56
C SER A 236 37.58 -25.77 9.93
N MET A 237 36.93 -26.32 10.96
CA MET A 237 37.63 -26.69 12.19
C MET A 237 38.55 -27.87 11.88
N VAL A 238 39.86 -27.58 11.80
CA VAL A 238 40.92 -28.60 11.86
C VAL A 238 40.81 -29.28 13.23
N ARG A 239 40.39 -30.54 13.24
CA ARG A 239 40.64 -31.43 14.38
C ARG A 239 42.11 -31.85 14.31
N SER A 240 42.90 -31.41 15.28
CA SER A 240 44.25 -31.93 15.52
C SER A 240 44.40 -32.28 17.00
N GLY A 241 44.71 -33.56 17.27
CA GLY A 241 45.03 -34.10 18.60
C GLY A 241 43.89 -34.87 19.24
#